data_AF-A0A968F1H0-F1
#
_entry.id   AF-A0A968F1H0-F1
#
_cell.length_a   1.000
_cell.length_b   1.000
_cell.length_c   1.000
_cell.angle_alpha   90.00
_cell.angle_beta   90.00
_cell.angle_gamma   90.00
#
_symmetry.space_group_name_H-M   'P 1'
#
loop_
_entity.id
_entity.type
_entity.pdbx_description
1 polymer ?
#
loop_
_entity_poly.entity_id
_entity_poly.type
_entity_poly.pdbx_seq_one_letter_code
_entity_poly.pdbx_strand_id
1 'polypeptide(L)'
;IREFSADKFVFMATADGTVKKCSLSDFSRPRPSGIRAIELRDDNQLIDVELTDGSYDIMLFSDSGKAVRFKETHVRPTGRTARGVRGIKLSTDQKVISLIIVEGDCTVLTTTENGYG
;
A
#
# COMPACT_ATOMS: atom_id res chain seq x y z
N ILE A 1 -17.30 -1.83 7.51
CA ILE A 1 -16.43 -2.00 8.70
C ILE A 1 -17.23 -1.58 9.91
N ARG A 2 -17.54 -2.48 10.84
CA ARG A 2 -18.33 -2.16 12.05
C ARG A 2 -17.46 -1.90 13.29
N GLU A 3 -16.17 -2.20 13.21
CA GLU A 3 -15.24 -2.10 14.34
C GLU A 3 -13.86 -1.62 13.85
N PHE A 4 -13.33 -0.56 14.47
CA PHE A 4 -12.03 0.03 14.15
C PHE A 4 -10.98 -0.50 15.14
N SER A 5 -10.68 -1.78 15.03
CA SER A 5 -9.80 -2.45 15.97
C SER A 5 -8.34 -1.97 15.87
N ALA A 6 -7.64 -1.97 17.00
CA ALA A 6 -6.25 -1.49 17.09
C ALA A 6 -5.21 -2.47 16.55
N ASP A 7 -5.59 -3.75 16.39
CA ASP A 7 -4.77 -4.83 15.81
C ASP A 7 -4.80 -4.88 14.29
N LYS A 8 -5.65 -4.07 13.64
CA LYS A 8 -5.72 -3.93 12.19
C LYS A 8 -5.07 -2.64 11.73
N PHE A 9 -4.56 -2.67 10.51
CA PHE A 9 -3.89 -1.56 9.87
C PHE A 9 -4.47 -1.28 8.49
N VAL A 10 -4.36 -0.02 8.08
CA VAL A 10 -4.56 0.42 6.71
C VAL A 10 -3.18 0.54 6.07
N PHE A 11 -2.89 -0.35 5.12
CA PHE A 11 -1.66 -0.35 4.35
C PHE A 11 -1.90 0.33 3.00
N MET A 12 -1.07 1.30 2.66
CA MET A 12 -1.22 2.15 1.49
C MET A 12 0.03 2.04 0.63
N ALA A 13 -0.15 2.07 -0.68
CA ALA A 13 0.92 2.19 -1.66
C ALA A 13 0.66 3.37 -2.61
N THR A 14 1.72 4.02 -3.07
CA THR A 14 1.65 5.14 -4.02
C THR A 14 2.47 4.85 -5.28
N ALA A 15 2.18 5.58 -6.35
CA ALA A 15 2.78 5.38 -7.67
C ALA A 15 4.32 5.49 -7.64
N ASP A 16 4.89 6.38 -6.82
CA ASP A 16 6.35 6.55 -6.69
C ASP A 16 7.06 5.46 -5.87
N GLY A 17 6.33 4.42 -5.42
CA GLY A 17 6.88 3.32 -4.63
C GLY A 17 6.96 3.59 -3.13
N THR A 18 6.36 4.68 -2.64
CA THR A 18 6.16 4.89 -1.21
C THR A 18 5.05 3.97 -0.69
N VAL A 19 5.28 3.38 0.48
CA VAL A 19 4.28 2.63 1.24
C VAL A 19 4.11 3.23 2.63
N LYS A 20 2.93 3.03 3.20
CA LYS A 20 2.61 3.52 4.53
C LYS A 20 1.65 2.58 5.24
N LYS A 21 1.93 2.36 6.53
CA LYS A 21 1.04 1.66 7.44
C LYS A 21 0.49 2.61 8.50
N CYS A 22 -0.81 2.58 8.73
CA CYS A 22 -1.53 3.38 9.74
C CYS A 22 -2.47 2.48 10.54
N SER A 23 -2.67 2.74 11.84
CA SER A 23 -3.65 1.97 12.61
C SER A 23 -5.06 2.22 12.07
N LEU A 24 -5.88 1.18 11.95
CA LEU A 24 -7.28 1.33 11.54
C LEU A 24 -8.04 2.25 12.52
N SER A 25 -7.71 2.19 13.81
CA SER A 25 -8.29 3.05 14.85
C SER A 25 -8.15 4.56 14.57
N ASP A 26 -7.12 4.99 13.83
CA ASP A 26 -6.92 6.40 13.45
C ASP A 26 -8.00 6.93 12.49
N PHE A 27 -8.80 6.02 11.89
CA PHE A 27 -9.89 6.32 10.96
C PHE A 27 -11.29 6.23 11.61
N SER A 28 -11.37 5.94 12.91
CA SER A 28 -12.64 5.67 13.63
C SER A 28 -13.64 6.82 13.68
N ARG A 29 -13.21 8.06 13.41
CA ARG A 29 -14.05 9.27 13.46
C ARG A 29 -13.88 10.11 12.20
N PRO A 30 -14.38 9.65 11.04
CA PRO A 30 -14.31 10.43 9.80
C PRO A 30 -15.23 11.65 9.90
N ARG A 31 -14.82 12.74 9.24
CA ARG A 31 -15.65 13.94 9.07
C ARG A 31 -16.42 13.82 7.74
N PRO A 32 -17.59 14.48 7.59
CA PRO A 32 -18.28 14.54 6.30
C PRO A 32 -17.41 15.10 5.15
N SER A 33 -16.47 15.99 5.47
CA SER A 33 -15.48 16.54 4.52
C SER A 33 -14.34 15.58 4.17
N GLY A 34 -14.36 14.36 4.71
CA GLY A 34 -13.23 13.44 4.67
C GLY A 34 -12.11 13.79 5.65
N ILE A 35 -11.12 12.89 5.72
CA ILE A 35 -9.91 13.03 6.53
C ILE A 35 -8.69 12.67 5.68
N ARG A 36 -7.55 13.33 5.92
CA ARG A 36 -6.29 13.01 5.24
C ARG A 36 -5.74 11.68 5.76
N ALA A 37 -5.42 10.74 4.88
CA ALA A 37 -4.89 9.40 5.20
C ALA A 37 -3.38 9.26 4.99
N ILE A 38 -2.85 10.03 4.02
CA ILE A 38 -1.45 10.08 3.63
C ILE A 38 -1.13 11.48 3.09
N GLU A 39 0.09 11.94 3.31
CA GLU A 39 0.62 13.14 2.66
C GLU A 39 1.30 12.73 1.34
N LEU A 40 0.81 13.27 0.22
CA LEU A 40 1.34 13.02 -1.13
C LEU A 40 2.16 14.23 -1.60
N ARG A 41 3.13 13.97 -2.48
CA ARG A 41 3.76 15.01 -3.30
C ARG A 41 2.86 15.33 -4.50
N ASP A 42 3.03 16.49 -5.11
CA ASP A 42 2.15 17.01 -6.17
C ASP A 42 2.02 16.04 -7.37
N ASP A 43 3.09 15.32 -7.72
CA ASP A 43 3.10 14.34 -8.83
C ASP A 43 2.97 12.87 -8.37
N ASN A 44 2.45 12.64 -7.17
CA ASN A 44 2.27 11.31 -6.63
C ASN A 44 0.79 11.04 -6.32
N GLN A 45 0.39 9.79 -6.49
CA GLN A 45 -0.97 9.36 -6.27
C GLN A 45 -0.99 8.06 -5.48
N LEU A 46 -2.01 7.92 -4.64
CA LEU A 46 -2.35 6.65 -4.01
C LEU A 46 -2.82 5.69 -5.10
N ILE A 47 -2.19 4.51 -5.19
CA ILE A 47 -2.54 3.51 -6.21
C ILE A 47 -3.43 2.42 -5.63
N ASP A 48 -3.22 2.07 -4.36
CA ASP A 48 -3.99 0.99 -3.73
C ASP A 48 -3.91 1.08 -2.20
N VAL A 49 -4.91 0.46 -1.55
CA VAL A 49 -5.08 0.43 -0.10
C VAL A 49 -5.66 -0.92 0.31
N GLU A 50 -5.02 -1.55 1.28
CA GLU A 50 -5.45 -2.83 1.81
C GLU A 50 -5.50 -2.84 3.34
N LEU A 51 -6.36 -3.69 3.90
CA LEU A 51 -6.41 -3.93 5.34
C LEU A 51 -5.47 -5.07 5.71
N THR A 52 -4.64 -4.84 6.73
CA THR A 52 -3.68 -5.82 7.21
C THR A 52 -3.75 -5.98 8.73
N ASP A 53 -3.03 -6.96 9.28
CA ASP A 53 -2.99 -7.21 10.73
C ASP A 53 -1.58 -7.25 11.33
N GLY A 54 -0.56 -6.89 10.56
CA GLY A 54 0.83 -6.91 10.99
C GLY A 54 1.59 -8.16 10.56
N SER A 55 0.89 -9.22 10.14
CA SER A 55 1.52 -10.53 9.90
C SER A 55 1.77 -10.87 8.42
N TYR A 56 1.17 -10.11 7.50
CA TYR A 56 1.21 -10.46 6.08
C TYR A 56 2.53 -10.10 5.39
N ASP A 57 2.74 -10.73 4.23
CA ASP A 57 3.70 -10.25 3.26
C ASP A 57 3.04 -9.27 2.30
N ILE A 58 3.80 -8.26 1.91
CA ILE A 58 3.39 -7.21 0.99
C ILE A 58 4.13 -7.41 -0.32
N MET A 59 3.39 -7.42 -1.42
CA MET A 59 3.94 -7.40 -2.76
C MET A 59 3.57 -6.11 -3.48
N LEU A 60 4.56 -5.49 -4.14
CA LEU A 60 4.35 -4.35 -5.03
C LEU A 60 4.81 -4.71 -6.42
N PHE A 61 4.05 -4.28 -7.42
CA PHE A 61 4.35 -4.50 -8.84
C PHE A 61 4.44 -3.18 -9.57
N SER A 62 5.43 -3.06 -10.46
CA SER A 62 5.62 -1.91 -11.33
C SER A 62 5.16 -2.18 -12.76
N ASP A 63 4.89 -1.10 -13.49
CA ASP A 63 4.58 -1.14 -14.93
C ASP A 63 5.70 -1.74 -15.77
N SER A 64 6.95 -1.68 -15.30
CA SER A 64 8.08 -2.31 -15.98
C SER A 64 8.25 -3.81 -15.68
N GLY A 65 7.28 -4.45 -15.01
CA GLY A 65 7.34 -5.87 -14.65
C GLY A 65 8.26 -6.21 -13.46
N LYS A 66 8.79 -5.22 -12.72
CA LYS A 66 9.51 -5.49 -11.46
C LYS A 66 8.50 -5.76 -10.33
N ALA A 67 8.85 -6.70 -9.46
CA ALA A 67 8.13 -6.98 -8.23
C ALA A 67 9.07 -6.97 -7.03
N VAL A 68 8.55 -6.60 -5.85
CA VAL A 68 9.23 -6.81 -4.56
C VAL A 68 8.26 -7.44 -3.58
N ARG A 69 8.76 -8.34 -2.74
CA ARG A 69 8.02 -8.95 -1.62
C ARG A 69 8.75 -8.67 -0.32
N PHE A 70 8.06 -8.21 0.71
CA PHE A 70 8.64 -7.99 2.04
C PHE A 70 7.59 -8.17 3.14
N LYS A 71 8.06 -8.49 4.35
CA LYS A 71 7.18 -8.60 5.53
C LYS A 71 6.60 -7.25 5.90
N GLU A 72 5.31 -7.21 6.21
CA GLU A 72 4.63 -5.98 6.66
C GLU A 72 5.28 -5.37 7.92
N THR A 73 5.91 -6.19 8.76
CA THR A 73 6.66 -5.75 9.95
C THR A 73 7.87 -4.87 9.63
N HIS A 74 8.38 -4.89 8.40
CA HIS A 74 9.44 -3.97 7.96
C HIS A 74 8.95 -2.52 7.83
N VAL A 75 7.63 -2.31 7.77
CA VAL A 75 7.01 -0.99 7.74
C VAL A 75 6.37 -0.74 9.11
N ARG A 76 6.91 0.23 9.86
CA ARG A 76 6.32 0.60 11.15
C ARG A 76 4.98 1.34 10.98
N PRO A 77 4.03 1.20 11.91
CA PRO A 77 2.84 2.04 11.94
C PRO A 77 3.21 3.51 12.14
N THR A 78 2.52 4.41 11.43
CA THR A 78 2.66 5.86 11.57
C THR A 78 1.29 6.52 11.50
N GLY A 79 1.17 7.75 12.04
CA GLY A 79 -0.07 8.49 12.00
C GLY A 79 -0.49 8.91 10.58
N ARG A 80 -1.78 9.21 10.41
CA ARG A 80 -2.39 9.56 9.10
C ARG A 80 -1.74 10.71 8.34
N THR A 81 -1.06 11.64 8.99
CA THR A 81 -0.42 12.78 8.29
C THR A 81 1.02 12.50 7.83
N ALA A 82 1.61 11.36 8.18
CA ALA A 82 2.96 11.02 7.71
C ALA A 82 2.99 10.67 6.21
N ARG A 83 4.17 10.79 5.60
CA ARG A 83 4.40 10.48 4.17
C ARG A 83 4.53 8.99 3.88
N GLY A 84 5.16 8.23 4.78
CA GLY A 84 5.50 6.82 4.56
C GLY A 84 6.99 6.59 4.33
N VAL A 85 7.33 5.39 3.87
CA VAL A 85 8.70 4.94 3.59
C VAL A 85 8.77 4.30 2.21
N ARG A 86 9.97 4.15 1.63
CA ARG A 86 10.12 3.48 0.33
C ARG A 86 9.83 1.97 0.47
N GLY A 87 8.88 1.46 -0.30
CA GLY A 87 8.57 0.03 -0.41
C GLY A 87 9.28 -0.65 -1.58
N ILE A 88 9.43 0.05 -2.72
CA ILE A 88 10.15 -0.44 -3.89
C ILE A 88 11.04 0.66 -4.47
N LYS A 89 12.20 0.29 -5.01
CA LYS A 89 13.06 1.21 -5.76
C LYS A 89 12.72 1.10 -7.25
N LEU A 90 12.31 2.22 -7.83
CA LEU A 90 11.95 2.34 -9.24
C LEU A 90 13.06 3.03 -10.02
N SER A 91 13.16 2.72 -11.31
CA SER A 91 13.96 3.53 -12.24
C SER A 91 13.16 4.78 -12.63
N THR A 92 13.80 5.73 -13.33
CA THR A 92 13.12 6.88 -13.92
C THR A 92 11.93 6.43 -14.77
N ASP A 93 10.82 7.17 -14.69
CA ASP A 93 9.55 6.96 -15.42
C ASP A 93 8.79 5.66 -15.11
N GLN A 94 9.28 4.82 -14.20
CA GLN A 94 8.55 3.65 -13.72
C GLN A 94 7.63 4.02 -12.56
N LYS A 95 6.51 3.30 -12.45
CA LYS A 95 5.56 3.48 -11.34
C LYS A 95 5.05 2.15 -10.81
N VAL A 96 4.63 2.15 -9.55
CA VAL A 96 3.84 1.06 -8.99
C VAL A 96 2.45 1.07 -9.60
N ILE A 97 1.96 -0.10 -9.98
CA ILE A 97 0.63 -0.31 -10.57
C ILE A 97 -0.26 -1.23 -9.75
N SER A 98 0.29 -1.99 -8.80
CA SER A 98 -0.50 -2.89 -7.95
C SER A 98 0.19 -3.17 -6.61
N LEU A 99 -0.65 -3.33 -5.58
CA LEU A 99 -0.34 -3.85 -4.25
C LEU A 99 -1.07 -5.18 -4.09
N ILE A 100 -0.41 -6.19 -3.52
CA ILE A 100 -1.04 -7.46 -3.15
C ILE A 100 -0.64 -7.81 -1.71
N ILE A 101 -1.63 -8.16 -0.89
CA ILE A 101 -1.41 -8.78 0.42
C ILE A 101 -1.35 -10.29 0.22
N VAL A 102 -0.26 -10.91 0.69
CA VAL A 102 -0.02 -12.34 0.50
C VAL A 102 -0.28 -13.09 1.80
N GLU A 103 -1.22 -14.03 1.72
CA GLU A 103 -1.51 -15.02 2.76
C GLU A 103 -1.10 -16.42 2.28
N GLY A 104 -0.14 -17.04 2.96
CA GLY A 104 0.32 -18.39 2.63
C GLY A 104 0.90 -18.52 1.20
N ASP A 105 0.66 -19.68 0.59
CA ASP A 105 1.05 -19.95 -0.78
C ASP A 105 -0.02 -19.42 -1.75
N CYS A 106 0.36 -18.50 -2.62
CA CYS A 106 -0.53 -17.90 -3.61
C CYS A 106 0.10 -17.88 -5.00
N THR A 107 -0.74 -17.93 -6.03
CA THR A 107 -0.35 -17.68 -7.42
C THR A 107 -0.72 -16.26 -7.79
N VAL A 108 0.23 -15.51 -8.35
CA VAL A 108 -0.03 -14.17 -8.90
C VAL A 108 -0.27 -14.29 -10.40
N LEU A 109 -1.44 -13.84 -10.85
CA LEU A 109 -1.75 -13.67 -12.27
C LEU A 109 -1.44 -12.23 -12.68
N THR A 110 -0.67 -12.06 -13.75
CA THR A 110 -0.36 -10.74 -14.33
C THR A 110 -0.84 -10.69 -15.77
N THR A 111 -1.15 -9.49 -16.26
CA THR A 111 -1.50 -9.27 -17.67
C THR A 111 -0.81 -8.03 -18.19
N THR A 112 -0.56 -8.01 -19.50
CA THR A 112 0.04 -6.86 -20.21
C THR A 112 -1.01 -6.14 -21.04
N GLU A 113 -0.71 -4.91 -21.47
CA GLU A 113 -1.61 -4.11 -22.31
C GLU A 113 -1.98 -4.79 -23.65
N ASN A 114 -1.16 -5.74 -24.12
CA ASN A 114 -1.40 -6.48 -25.36
C ASN A 114 -2.11 -7.84 -25.15
N GLY A 115 -2.59 -8.12 -23.94
CA GLY A 115 -3.41 -9.31 -23.65
C GLY A 115 -2.65 -10.60 -23.37
N TYR A 116 -1.33 -10.54 -23.11
CA TYR A 116 -0.56 -11.68 -22.61
C TYR A 116 -0.64 -11.77 -21.08
N GLY A 117 -0.79 -12.98 -20.53
CA GLY A 117 -0.82 -13.29 -19.10
C GLY A 117 -0.63 -14.77 -18.79
#